data_AF-A0A4S9ZI40-F1
#
_entry.id   AF-A0A4S9ZI40-F1
#
_cell.length_a   1.000
_cell.length_b   1.000
_cell.length_c   1.000
_cell.angle_alpha   90.00
_cell.angle_beta   90.00
_cell.angle_gamma   90.00
#
_symmetry.space_group_name_H-M   'P 1'
#
loop_
_entity.id
_entity.type
_entity.pdbx_description
1 polymer ?
#
loop_
_entity_poly.entity_id
_entity_poly.type
_entity_poly.pdbx_seq_one_letter_code
_entity_poly.pdbx_strand_id
1 'polypeptide(L)'
;MPHFPSAGQANDAQESEVAHTLRIRVKTRRRRYLEQNGDYFDSPSLELADPLLYDRMIRRFQSAAEREADGREKGYSGMLEADLMRSEAKIDALNHPDPNSPLIYRRDASGAITAEEQDERREIALNCEDGRHTTE
;
A
#
# COMPACT_ATOMS: atom_id res chain seq x y z
N MET A 1 31.03 -35.90 -14.69
CA MET A 1 30.20 -35.55 -15.86
C MET A 1 29.73 -34.11 -15.70
N PRO A 2 29.87 -33.22 -16.70
CA PRO A 2 29.38 -31.86 -16.60
C PRO A 2 27.84 -31.86 -16.59
N HIS A 3 27.24 -31.16 -15.62
CA HIS A 3 25.80 -31.01 -15.51
C HIS A 3 25.37 -29.91 -16.49
N PHE A 4 24.67 -30.29 -17.56
CA PHE A 4 24.01 -29.31 -18.43
C PHE A 4 22.68 -28.90 -17.80
N PRO A 5 22.35 -27.60 -17.73
CA PRO A 5 21.05 -27.16 -17.25
C PRO A 5 19.96 -27.67 -18.20
N SER A 6 18.88 -28.21 -17.63
CA SER A 6 17.72 -28.70 -18.37
C SER A 6 17.07 -27.54 -19.13
N ALA A 7 16.68 -27.76 -20.39
CA ALA A 7 16.06 -26.74 -21.25
C ALA A 7 14.81 -26.06 -20.63
N GLY A 8 14.12 -26.72 -19.69
CA GLY A 8 13.02 -26.12 -18.93
C GLY A 8 13.46 -24.99 -17.99
N GLN A 9 14.63 -25.11 -17.36
CA GLN A 9 15.15 -24.08 -16.44
C GLN A 9 15.61 -22.81 -17.17
N ALA A 10 16.06 -22.94 -18.42
CA ALA A 10 16.44 -21.79 -19.24
C ALA A 10 15.22 -20.96 -19.66
N ASN A 11 14.10 -21.61 -19.99
CA ASN A 11 12.86 -20.93 -20.36
C ASN A 11 12.22 -20.21 -19.17
N ASP A 12 12.13 -20.84 -18.00
CA ASP A 12 11.58 -20.21 -16.79
C ASP A 12 12.41 -18.98 -16.35
N ALA A 13 13.74 -19.07 -16.47
CA ALA A 13 14.64 -17.96 -16.18
C ALA A 13 14.44 -16.78 -17.16
N GLN A 14 14.32 -17.06 -18.46
CA GLN A 14 14.03 -16.04 -19.47
C GLN A 14 12.65 -15.41 -19.31
N GLU A 15 11.62 -16.19 -18.96
CA GLU A 15 10.29 -15.66 -18.66
C GLU A 15 10.31 -14.75 -17.42
N SER A 16 11.10 -15.10 -16.39
CA SER A 16 11.28 -14.26 -15.21
C SER A 16 11.98 -12.92 -15.52
N GLU A 17 12.96 -12.93 -16.43
CA GLU A 17 13.71 -11.74 -16.84
C GLU A 17 12.85 -10.82 -17.71
N VAL A 18 12.07 -11.38 -18.64
CA VAL A 18 11.09 -10.62 -19.42
C VAL A 18 10.02 -10.00 -18.52
N ALA A 19 9.46 -10.77 -17.57
CA ALA A 19 8.50 -10.24 -16.60
C ALA A 19 9.10 -9.11 -15.75
N HIS A 20 10.36 -9.24 -15.33
CA HIS A 20 11.07 -8.22 -14.56
C HIS A 20 11.27 -6.93 -15.36
N THR A 21 11.76 -7.03 -16.60
CA THR A 21 11.97 -5.86 -17.47
C THR A 21 10.65 -5.15 -17.81
N LEU A 22 9.57 -5.90 -18.03
CA LEU A 22 8.22 -5.34 -18.23
C LEU A 22 7.75 -4.59 -16.98
N ARG A 23 7.93 -5.17 -15.79
CA ARG A 23 7.60 -4.52 -14.51
C ARG A 23 8.36 -3.20 -14.35
N ILE A 24 9.66 -3.18 -14.64
CA ILE A 24 10.46 -1.95 -14.58
C ILE A 24 9.90 -0.90 -15.55
N ARG A 25 9.66 -1.26 -16.81
CA ARG A 25 9.12 -0.34 -17.83
C ARG A 25 7.78 0.27 -17.39
N VAL A 26 6.88 -0.53 -16.82
CA VAL A 26 5.60 -0.05 -16.31
C VAL A 26 5.81 0.95 -15.17
N LYS A 27 6.67 0.65 -14.20
CA LYS A 27 6.97 1.57 -13.08
C LYS A 27 7.58 2.88 -13.58
N THR A 28 8.55 2.82 -14.50
CA THR A 28 9.18 4.02 -15.07
C THR A 28 8.18 4.87 -15.86
N ARG A 29 7.29 4.26 -16.65
CA ARG A 29 6.23 4.98 -17.37
C ARG A 29 5.25 5.67 -16.41
N ARG A 30 4.81 4.96 -15.37
CA ARG A 30 3.91 5.51 -14.34
C ARG A 30 4.56 6.67 -13.59
N ARG A 31 5.80 6.52 -13.16
CA ARG A 31 6.54 7.60 -12.48
C ARG A 31 6.65 8.83 -13.38
N ARG A 32 7.08 8.64 -14.64
CA ARG A 32 7.18 9.73 -15.62
C ARG A 32 5.84 10.44 -15.87
N TYR A 33 4.73 9.70 -15.86
CA TYR A 33 3.40 10.27 -15.99
C TYR A 33 3.07 11.15 -14.77
N LEU A 34 3.28 10.66 -13.56
CA LEU A 34 3.02 11.42 -12.33
C LEU A 34 3.92 12.67 -12.22
N GLU A 35 5.19 12.58 -12.64
CA GLU A 35 6.11 13.73 -12.67
C GLU A 35 5.65 14.83 -13.65
N GLN A 36 4.97 14.45 -14.74
CA GLN A 36 4.45 15.41 -15.73
C GLN A 36 3.05 15.93 -15.42
N ASN A 37 2.29 15.21 -14.59
CA ASN A 37 0.89 15.52 -14.28
C ASN A 37 0.76 15.75 -12.77
N GLY A 38 1.19 16.93 -12.31
CA GLY A 38 1.07 17.33 -10.90
C GLY A 38 -0.38 17.33 -10.42
N ASP A 39 -1.28 17.83 -11.25
CA ASP A 39 -2.72 17.93 -11.01
C ASP A 39 -3.42 16.58 -10.79
N TYR A 40 -2.74 15.45 -11.03
CA TYR A 40 -3.30 14.12 -10.82
C TYR A 40 -3.71 13.88 -9.36
N PHE A 41 -2.95 14.44 -8.41
CA PHE A 41 -3.19 14.24 -6.98
C PHE A 41 -4.33 15.11 -6.43
N ASP A 42 -4.73 16.15 -7.16
CA ASP A 42 -5.78 17.07 -6.75
C ASP A 42 -7.18 16.54 -7.08
N SER A 43 -7.28 15.46 -7.86
CA SER A 43 -8.56 14.90 -8.28
C SER A 43 -9.28 14.19 -7.13
N PRO A 44 -10.51 14.60 -6.78
CA PRO A 44 -11.33 13.90 -5.77
C PRO A 44 -11.68 12.46 -6.15
N SER A 45 -11.64 12.14 -7.45
CA SER A 45 -11.93 10.80 -7.97
C SER A 45 -10.95 9.73 -7.49
N LEU A 46 -9.72 10.13 -7.13
CA LEU A 46 -8.68 9.22 -6.69
C LEU A 46 -9.01 8.58 -5.32
N GLU A 47 -9.72 9.31 -4.47
CA GLU A 47 -10.19 8.84 -3.16
C GLU A 47 -11.24 7.73 -3.29
N LEU A 48 -12.09 7.80 -4.33
CA LEU A 48 -13.12 6.79 -4.58
C LEU A 48 -12.58 5.53 -5.27
N ALA A 49 -11.47 5.65 -6.01
CA ALA A 49 -10.87 4.51 -6.71
C ALA A 49 -10.15 3.55 -5.77
N ASP A 50 -9.38 4.07 -4.81
CA ASP A 50 -8.73 3.28 -3.75
C ASP A 50 -8.63 4.11 -2.47
N PRO A 51 -9.62 3.98 -1.56
CA PRO A 51 -9.69 4.79 -0.34
C PRO A 51 -8.50 4.60 0.61
N LEU A 52 -7.92 3.39 0.66
CA LEU A 52 -6.82 3.07 1.59
C LEU A 52 -5.50 3.62 1.09
N LEU A 53 -5.24 3.50 -0.22
CA LEU A 53 -4.05 4.05 -0.84
C LEU A 53 -4.08 5.58 -0.79
N TYR A 54 -5.23 6.20 -1.05
CA TYR A 54 -5.42 7.65 -0.94
C TYR A 54 -5.15 8.16 0.48
N ASP A 55 -5.69 7.46 1.49
CA ASP A 55 -5.50 7.83 2.90
C ASP A 55 -4.01 7.87 3.27
N ARG A 56 -3.23 6.88 2.80
CA ARG A 56 -1.79 6.78 3.07
C ARG A 56 -0.97 7.80 2.30
N MET A 57 -1.17 7.90 0.99
CA MET A 57 -0.27 8.66 0.11
C MET A 57 -0.57 10.15 0.07
N ILE A 58 -1.81 10.54 0.36
CA ILE A 58 -2.26 11.93 0.20
C ILE A 58 -2.76 12.42 1.55
N ARG A 59 -3.82 11.83 2.10
CA ARG A 59 -4.50 12.36 3.29
C ARG A 59 -3.61 12.41 4.53
N ARG A 60 -2.67 11.48 4.73
CA ARG A 60 -1.71 11.49 5.86
C ARG A 60 -0.79 12.71 5.84
N PHE A 61 -0.42 13.19 4.66
CA PHE A 61 0.50 14.32 4.50
C PHE A 61 -0.21 15.67 4.38
N GLN A 62 -1.53 15.68 4.12
CA GLN A 62 -2.34 16.89 4.18
C GLN A 62 -2.35 17.50 5.59
N SER A 63 -2.23 18.82 5.65
CA SER A 63 -2.44 19.61 6.85
C SER A 63 -3.92 19.65 7.26
N ALA A 64 -4.21 20.05 8.50
CA ALA A 64 -5.59 20.23 8.94
C ALA A 64 -6.34 21.28 8.08
N ALA A 65 -5.65 22.36 7.70
CA ALA A 65 -6.22 23.42 6.87
C ALA A 65 -6.58 22.93 5.45
N GLU A 66 -5.73 22.11 4.83
CA GLU A 66 -6.02 21.51 3.52
C GLU A 66 -7.20 20.55 3.60
N ARG A 67 -7.28 19.71 4.65
CA ARG A 67 -8.45 18.81 4.84
C ARG A 67 -9.76 19.56 5.05
N GLU A 68 -9.73 20.69 5.76
CA GLU A 68 -10.91 21.54 5.92
C GLU A 68 -11.30 22.24 4.61
N ALA A 69 -10.33 22.62 3.78
CA ALA A 69 -10.59 23.16 2.45
C ALA A 69 -11.23 22.09 1.54
N ASP A 70 -10.61 20.91 1.44
CA ASP A 70 -11.14 19.74 0.71
C ASP A 70 -12.54 19.36 1.21
N GLY A 71 -12.74 19.34 2.54
CA GLY A 71 -14.01 19.01 3.16
C GLY A 71 -15.11 20.04 2.85
N ARG A 72 -14.74 21.33 2.74
CA ARG A 72 -15.67 22.39 2.33
C ARG A 72 -16.03 22.30 0.85
N GLU A 73 -15.06 21.97 0.00
CA GLU A 73 -15.28 21.80 -1.44
C GLU A 73 -16.17 20.58 -1.74
N LYS A 74 -15.91 19.44 -1.07
CA LYS A 74 -16.71 18.20 -1.19
C LYS A 74 -18.09 18.31 -0.54
N GLY A 75 -18.23 19.20 0.44
CA GLY A 75 -19.45 19.34 1.24
C GLY A 75 -19.71 18.15 2.17
N TYR A 76 -20.81 18.23 2.93
CA TYR A 76 -21.13 17.22 3.95
C TYR A 76 -21.40 15.83 3.35
N SER A 77 -22.11 15.77 2.22
CA SER A 77 -22.42 14.49 1.57
C SER A 77 -21.18 13.77 1.06
N GLY A 78 -20.25 14.50 0.42
CA GLY A 78 -19.02 13.92 -0.11
C GLY A 78 -18.06 13.48 1.00
N MET A 79 -18.00 14.24 2.10
CA MET A 79 -17.24 13.83 3.29
C MET A 79 -17.78 12.53 3.89
N LEU A 80 -19.10 12.41 4.02
CA LEU A 80 -19.74 11.20 4.54
C LEU A 80 -19.50 9.99 3.64
N GLU A 81 -19.63 10.16 2.32
CA GLU A 81 -19.36 9.09 1.35
C GLU A 81 -17.91 8.61 1.43
N ALA A 82 -16.95 9.54 1.49
CA ALA A 82 -15.54 9.21 1.65
C ALA A 82 -15.24 8.47 2.96
N ASP A 83 -15.89 8.87 4.06
CA ASP A 83 -15.75 8.19 5.34
C ASP A 83 -16.35 6.78 5.33
N LEU A 84 -17.52 6.60 4.71
CA LEU A 84 -18.15 5.29 4.54
C LEU A 84 -17.27 4.36 3.71
N MET A 85 -16.83 4.80 2.53
CA MET A 85 -15.97 4.03 1.63
C MET A 85 -14.66 3.63 2.29
N ARG A 86 -14.04 4.55 3.06
CA ARG A 86 -12.85 4.20 3.87
C ARG A 86 -13.14 3.16 4.93
N SER A 87 -14.27 3.26 5.63
CA SER A 87 -14.63 2.33 6.69
C SER A 87 -14.89 0.92 6.14
N GLU A 88 -15.58 0.83 5.00
CA GLU A 88 -15.84 -0.42 4.29
C GLU A 88 -14.54 -1.04 3.78
N ALA A 89 -13.68 -0.25 3.13
CA ALA A 89 -12.38 -0.73 2.65
C ALA A 89 -11.49 -1.23 3.79
N LYS A 90 -11.51 -0.59 4.97
CA LYS A 90 -10.77 -1.08 6.15
C LYS A 90 -11.28 -2.42 6.66
N ILE A 91 -12.60 -2.63 6.64
CA ILE A 91 -13.21 -3.91 7.03
C ILE A 91 -12.87 -4.99 6.00
N ASP A 92 -12.95 -4.65 4.71
CA ASP A 92 -12.59 -5.58 3.64
C ASP A 92 -11.12 -6.01 3.74
N ALA A 93 -10.20 -5.07 3.95
CA ALA A 93 -8.79 -5.36 4.13
C ALA A 93 -8.48 -6.19 5.39
N LEU A 94 -9.36 -6.15 6.41
CA LEU A 94 -9.27 -7.03 7.58
C LEU A 94 -9.65 -8.48 7.23
N ASN A 95 -10.65 -8.66 6.37
CA ASN A 95 -11.13 -9.98 5.95
C ASN A 95 -10.27 -10.58 4.83
N HIS A 96 -9.71 -9.73 3.97
CA HIS A 96 -8.94 -10.07 2.78
C HIS A 96 -7.60 -9.31 2.77
N PRO A 97 -6.63 -9.72 3.63
CA PRO A 97 -5.34 -9.06 3.66
C PRO A 97 -4.54 -9.34 2.38
N ASP A 98 -4.21 -8.29 1.62
CA ASP A 98 -3.34 -8.40 0.44
C ASP A 98 -1.86 -8.53 0.87
N PRO A 99 -1.15 -9.61 0.49
CA PRO A 99 0.27 -9.77 0.80
C PRO A 99 1.17 -8.68 0.18
N ASN A 100 0.72 -8.01 -0.89
CA ASN A 100 1.46 -6.93 -1.53
C ASN A 100 1.14 -5.54 -0.94
N SER A 101 0.13 -5.43 -0.08
CA SER A 101 -0.24 -4.16 0.55
C SER A 101 0.74 -3.83 1.67
N PRO A 102 1.36 -2.65 1.69
CA PRO A 102 2.34 -2.29 2.71
C PRO A 102 1.74 -2.03 4.12
N LEU A 103 0.42 -2.15 4.30
CA LEU A 103 -0.28 -2.01 5.58
C LEU A 103 -0.99 -3.32 5.94
N ILE A 104 -0.96 -3.66 7.22
CA ILE A 104 -1.77 -4.73 7.81
C ILE A 104 -2.82 -4.07 8.69
N TYR A 105 -4.09 -4.38 8.43
CA TYR A 105 -5.20 -3.88 9.24
C TYR A 105 -5.53 -4.90 10.32
N ARG A 106 -5.69 -4.44 11.56
CA ARG A 106 -6.06 -5.29 12.71
C ARG A 106 -7.04 -4.56 13.62
N ARG A 107 -7.85 -5.36 14.32
CA ARG A 107 -8.69 -4.84 15.42
C ARG A 107 -7.87 -4.79 16.70
N ASP A 108 -7.87 -3.64 17.36
CA ASP A 108 -7.29 -3.48 18.69
C ASP A 108 -8.23 -4.00 19.78
N ALA A 109 -7.79 -3.92 21.04
CA ALA A 109 -8.59 -4.36 22.20
C ALA A 109 -9.88 -3.55 22.41
N SER A 110 -9.96 -2.34 21.83
CA SER A 110 -11.16 -1.49 21.85
C SER A 110 -12.14 -1.80 20.72
N GLY A 111 -11.73 -2.62 19.75
CA GLY A 111 -12.49 -2.94 18.55
C GLY A 111 -12.28 -1.96 17.39
N ALA A 112 -11.40 -0.96 17.54
CA ALA A 112 -11.03 -0.04 16.47
C ALA A 112 -10.08 -0.73 15.48
N ILE A 113 -10.22 -0.40 14.18
CA ILE A 113 -9.35 -0.92 13.13
C ILE A 113 -8.15 0.01 12.99
N THR A 114 -6.99 -0.50 13.37
CA THR A 114 -5.69 0.19 13.27
C THR A 114 -4.92 -0.35 12.07
N ALA A 115 -4.24 0.54 11.35
CA ALA A 115 -3.34 0.20 10.26
C ALA A 115 -1.90 0.20 10.79
N GLU A 116 -1.21 -0.92 10.68
CA GLU A 116 0.20 -1.09 11.04
C GLU A 116 1.04 -1.22 9.75
N GLU A 117 2.17 -0.54 9.67
CA GLU A 117 3.08 -0.71 8.52
C GLU A 117 3.76 -2.08 8.57
N GLN A 118 3.81 -2.79 7.44
CA GLN A 118 4.45 -4.11 7.36
C GLN A 118 5.93 -4.07 7.80
N ASP A 119 6.63 -3.00 7.46
CA ASP A 119 8.06 -2.84 7.74
C ASP A 119 8.30 -2.64 9.24
N GLU A 120 7.48 -1.82 9.91
CA GLU A 120 7.52 -1.63 11.38
C GLU A 120 7.29 -2.96 12.12
N ARG A 121 6.37 -3.80 11.65
CA ARG A 121 6.11 -5.10 12.27
C ARG A 121 7.24 -6.10 12.06
N ARG A 122 7.90 -6.10 10.90
CA ARG A 122 9.09 -6.93 10.66
C ARG A 122 10.23 -6.52 11.59
N GLU A 123 10.45 -5.23 11.76
CA GLU A 123 11.45 -4.70 12.70
C GLU A 123 11.12 -5.06 14.16
N ILE A 124 9.86 -4.95 14.59
CA ILE A 124 9.44 -5.39 15.94
C ILE A 124 9.66 -6.90 16.14
N ALA A 125 9.33 -7.71 15.14
CA ALA A 125 9.52 -9.16 15.20
C ALA A 125 10.99 -9.55 15.34
N LEU A 126 11.88 -8.92 14.56
CA LEU A 126 13.34 -9.10 14.66
C LEU A 126 13.86 -8.73 16.05
N ASN A 127 13.42 -7.58 16.60
CA ASN A 127 13.84 -7.12 17.92
C ASN A 127 13.32 -8.01 19.08
N CYS A 128 12.20 -8.71 18.90
CA CYS A 128 11.68 -9.66 19.89
C CYS A 128 12.39 -11.03 19.88
N GLU A 129 13.06 -11.40 18.77
CA GLU A 129 13.83 -12.64 18.65
C GLU A 129 15.23 -12.49 19.26
N ASP A 130 15.87 -11.33 19.11
CA ASP A 130 17.21 -11.06 19.65
C ASP A 130 17.26 -11.00 21.19
N GLY A 131 16.13 -10.72 21.85
CA GLY A 131 16.03 -10.63 23.31
C GLY A 131 15.96 -11.98 24.05
N ARG A 132 15.97 -13.12 23.35
CA ARG A 132 15.83 -14.46 23.97
C ARG A 132 17.13 -15.25 24.10
N HIS A 133 18.26 -14.72 23.65
CA HIS A 133 19.54 -15.44 23.60
C HIS A 133 20.59 -15.01 24.64
N THR A 134 20.29 -14.09 25.57
CA THR A 134 21.24 -13.68 26.62
C THR A 134 20.71 -14.03 28.02
N THR A 135 20.70 -15.32 28.36
CA THR A 135 20.71 -15.77 29.75
C THR A 135 21.26 -17.20 29.79
N GLU A 136 22.60 -17.31 29.79
CA GLU A 136 23.33 -18.47 30.35
C GLU A 136 24.22 -17.96 31.48
#